data_AF-A0A7S1A6B2-F1
#
_entry.id   AF-A0A7S1A6B2-F1
#
_cell.length_a   1.000
_cell.length_b   1.000
_cell.length_c   1.000
_cell.angle_alpha   90.00
_cell.angle_beta   90.00
_cell.angle_gamma   90.00
#
_symmetry.space_group_name_H-M   'P 1'
#
loop_
_entity.id
_entity.type
_entity.pdbx_description
1 polymer ?
#
loop_
_entity_poly.entity_id
_entity_poly.type
_entity_poly.pdbx_seq_one_letter_code
_entity_poly.pdbx_strand_id
1 'polypeptide(L)'
;NLAVVMDSGSLETVVISSVCDYCGEKQHLYQPADSDTYKNTNDLSQQSYGSGMLLTQLAFDTVLIGTLTVEKASMWEVIDAYMPLLYESDFAGIFGLGPYSDSMDVISWNNVASNKGKEVASGRGAAPPVGGASNQSWLENSTTSLQWQLGINVFSICLNSASGSPGQLIFNDDAVEQHAGVFTKVPTLSGVPWWAAQLTDVSFDSESFDCGGSPCAAIIDSGTSLLGVPRSVRQSMANVLKQKNINCSNLAEAPPLHFKLGGESFSLPASFYIGEVFGAPSE
;
A
#
# COMPACT_ATOMS: atom_id res chain seq x y z
N ASN A 1 -5.36 0.46 21.35
CA ASN A 1 -4.96 1.33 20.23
C ASN A 1 -3.92 0.61 19.40
N LEU A 2 -4.04 0.70 18.08
CA LEU A 2 -3.17 0.00 17.13
C LEU A 2 -2.33 1.01 16.36
N ALA A 3 -1.06 0.69 16.11
CA ALA A 3 -0.25 1.42 15.15
C ALA A 3 -0.59 0.92 13.74
N VAL A 4 -0.94 1.81 12.82
CA VAL A 4 -1.48 1.43 11.51
C VAL A 4 -0.74 2.19 10.41
N VAL A 5 -0.32 1.47 9.37
CA VAL A 5 0.26 2.06 8.15
C VAL A 5 -0.88 2.61 7.31
N MET A 6 -0.78 3.87 6.91
CA MET A 6 -1.77 4.55 6.07
C MET A 6 -1.28 4.44 4.62
N ASP A 7 -1.92 3.59 3.84
CA ASP A 7 -1.35 3.02 2.61
C ASP A 7 -2.18 3.37 1.37
N SER A 8 -1.72 4.35 0.57
CA SER A 8 -2.38 4.72 -0.69
C SER A 8 -2.20 3.70 -1.83
N GLY A 9 -1.37 2.67 -1.64
CA GLY A 9 -1.17 1.57 -2.59
C GLY A 9 -2.21 0.46 -2.50
N SER A 10 -2.99 0.39 -1.43
CA SER A 10 -4.03 -0.63 -1.18
C SER A 10 -5.41 -0.02 -0.91
N LEU A 11 -6.46 -0.84 -1.04
CA LEU A 11 -7.86 -0.41 -0.80
C LEU A 11 -8.44 -1.00 0.48
N GLU A 12 -7.93 -2.17 0.84
CA GLU A 12 -8.38 -2.96 1.97
C GLU A 12 -7.85 -2.40 3.30
N THR A 13 -8.62 -2.60 4.35
CA THR A 13 -8.11 -2.46 5.72
C THR A 13 -7.77 -3.85 6.24
N VAL A 14 -6.54 -3.99 6.70
CA VAL A 14 -6.00 -5.23 7.27
C VAL A 14 -5.63 -4.96 8.72
N VAL A 15 -6.00 -5.89 9.61
CA VAL A 15 -5.63 -5.83 11.02
C VAL A 15 -4.88 -7.08 11.41
N ILE A 16 -3.72 -6.90 12.03
CA ILE A 16 -2.87 -8.00 12.48
C ILE A 16 -3.36 -8.44 13.86
N SER A 17 -3.83 -9.68 13.94
CA SER A 17 -4.51 -10.21 15.12
C SER A 17 -3.58 -11.04 16.00
N SER A 18 -3.82 -11.00 17.31
CA SER A 18 -3.10 -11.81 18.29
C SER A 18 -3.34 -13.32 18.13
N VAL A 19 -4.34 -13.71 17.34
CA VAL A 19 -4.58 -15.10 16.94
C VAL A 19 -3.53 -15.61 15.95
N CYS A 20 -2.82 -14.74 15.24
CA CYS A 20 -1.70 -15.12 14.37
C CYS A 20 -0.47 -15.44 15.23
N ASP A 21 -0.04 -16.69 15.23
CA ASP A 21 1.10 -17.15 16.03
C ASP A 21 2.46 -16.65 15.49
N TYR A 22 2.52 -16.27 14.21
CA TYR A 22 3.75 -15.91 13.49
C TYR A 22 3.82 -14.44 13.06
N CYS A 23 3.02 -13.57 13.71
CA CYS A 23 2.90 -12.15 13.37
C CYS A 23 3.55 -11.19 14.39
N GLY A 24 4.55 -11.65 15.15
CA GLY A 24 5.27 -10.81 16.11
C GLY A 24 4.70 -10.80 17.54
N GLU A 25 5.02 -9.77 18.31
CA GLU A 25 4.65 -9.69 19.73
C GLU A 25 3.15 -9.40 19.93
N LYS A 26 2.42 -10.37 20.48
CA LYS A 26 0.95 -10.30 20.59
C LYS A 26 0.39 -9.08 21.33
N GLN A 27 1.15 -8.44 22.22
CA GLN A 27 0.68 -7.36 23.09
C GLN A 27 0.28 -6.07 22.37
N HIS A 28 0.88 -5.78 21.20
CA HIS A 28 0.54 -4.59 20.41
C HIS A 28 -0.47 -4.90 19.28
N LEU A 29 -0.78 -6.18 19.07
CA LEU A 29 -1.70 -6.65 18.04
C LEU A 29 -3.16 -6.51 18.47
N TYR A 30 -4.05 -6.60 17.48
CA TYR A 30 -5.49 -6.59 17.69
C TYR A 30 -5.95 -7.80 18.52
N GLN A 31 -6.75 -7.54 19.55
CA GLN A 31 -7.28 -8.54 20.47
C GLN A 31 -8.78 -8.76 20.19
N PRO A 32 -9.16 -9.70 19.30
CA PRO A 32 -10.56 -9.95 18.99
C PRO A 32 -11.36 -10.39 20.23
N ALA A 33 -10.72 -11.07 21.17
CA ALA A 33 -11.34 -11.55 22.41
C ALA A 33 -11.72 -10.42 23.39
N ASP A 34 -11.13 -9.24 23.25
CA ASP A 34 -11.38 -8.08 24.11
C ASP A 34 -12.50 -7.17 23.56
N SER A 35 -13.04 -7.47 22.37
CA SER A 35 -14.04 -6.64 21.70
C SER A 35 -15.44 -7.25 21.76
N ASP A 36 -16.37 -6.53 22.38
CA ASP A 36 -17.78 -6.91 22.44
C ASP A 36 -18.51 -6.76 21.08
N THR A 37 -17.94 -5.98 20.15
CA THR A 37 -18.54 -5.72 18.83
C THR A 37 -17.92 -6.55 17.71
N TYR A 38 -16.84 -7.29 18.00
CA TYR A 38 -16.15 -8.13 17.02
C TYR A 38 -17.01 -9.30 16.55
N LYS A 39 -17.00 -9.52 15.24
CA LYS A 39 -17.56 -10.69 14.57
C LYS A 39 -16.72 -11.06 13.35
N ASN A 40 -16.49 -12.34 13.12
CA ASN A 40 -15.88 -12.84 11.89
C ASN A 40 -16.84 -13.67 11.04
N THR A 41 -16.42 -13.94 9.80
CA THR A 41 -17.08 -14.89 8.89
C THR A 41 -16.12 -16.04 8.56
N ASN A 42 -16.57 -17.01 7.76
CA ASN A 42 -15.69 -18.07 7.26
C ASN A 42 -14.99 -17.69 5.93
N ASP A 43 -15.14 -16.44 5.48
CA ASP A 43 -14.55 -15.99 4.22
C ASP A 43 -13.07 -15.71 4.43
N LEU A 44 -12.24 -16.40 3.64
CA LEU A 44 -10.79 -16.29 3.69
C LEU A 44 -10.25 -15.62 2.43
N SER A 45 -9.16 -14.88 2.57
CA SER A 45 -8.42 -14.29 1.46
C SER A 45 -6.91 -14.36 1.69
N GLN A 46 -6.17 -14.49 0.59
CA GLN A 46 -4.72 -14.32 0.59
C GLN A 46 -4.40 -12.95 -0.01
N GLN A 47 -3.66 -12.14 0.75
CA GLN A 47 -3.21 -10.81 0.35
C GLN A 47 -1.70 -10.84 0.16
N SER A 48 -1.20 -10.15 -0.88
CA SER A 48 0.21 -10.13 -1.23
C SER A 48 0.71 -8.70 -1.26
N TYR A 49 1.73 -8.44 -0.44
CA TYR A 49 2.47 -7.18 -0.38
C TYR A 49 3.91 -7.44 -0.85
N GLY A 50 4.64 -6.38 -1.19
CA GLY A 50 6.06 -6.51 -1.55
C GLY A 50 6.89 -7.20 -0.46
N SER A 51 6.50 -7.03 0.81
CA SER A 51 7.19 -7.59 1.98
C SER A 51 6.79 -9.03 2.34
N GLY A 52 5.76 -9.59 1.70
CA GLY A 52 5.26 -10.93 2.05
C GLY A 52 3.77 -11.14 1.79
N MET A 53 3.27 -12.29 2.25
CA MET A 53 1.88 -12.72 2.06
C MET A 53 1.17 -12.85 3.40
N LEU A 54 -0.11 -12.49 3.41
CA LEU A 54 -1.00 -12.63 4.56
C LEU A 54 -2.13 -13.61 4.22
N LEU A 55 -2.46 -14.48 5.16
CA LEU A 55 -3.73 -15.20 5.17
C LEU A 55 -4.68 -14.47 6.10
N THR A 56 -5.83 -14.09 5.55
CA THR A 56 -6.79 -13.24 6.24
C THR A 56 -8.18 -13.84 6.27
N GLN A 57 -8.94 -13.49 7.29
CA GLN A 57 -10.34 -13.80 7.47
C GLN A 57 -11.15 -12.50 7.47
N LEU A 58 -12.30 -12.49 6.82
CA LEU A 58 -13.18 -11.34 6.88
C LEU A 58 -13.76 -11.19 8.29
N ALA A 59 -13.55 -10.01 8.86
CA ALA A 59 -14.01 -9.64 10.18
C ALA A 59 -14.69 -8.27 10.18
N PHE A 60 -15.44 -8.03 11.23
CA PHE A 60 -16.19 -6.82 11.48
C PHE A 60 -15.97 -6.37 12.92
N ASP A 61 -15.78 -5.08 13.11
CA ASP A 61 -15.76 -4.49 14.44
C ASP A 61 -16.11 -2.99 14.38
N THR A 62 -16.17 -2.32 15.52
CA THR A 62 -16.26 -0.87 15.60
C THR A 62 -14.88 -0.26 15.45
N VAL A 63 -14.68 0.58 14.44
CA VAL A 63 -13.39 1.26 14.20
C VAL A 63 -13.51 2.74 14.55
N LEU A 64 -12.57 3.20 15.38
CA LEU A 64 -12.37 4.62 15.68
C LEU A 64 -11.06 5.12 15.06
N ILE A 65 -11.13 6.21 14.30
CA ILE A 65 -9.95 6.91 13.77
C ILE A 65 -10.10 8.41 14.04
N GLY A 66 -9.26 8.94 14.93
CA GLY A 66 -9.41 10.32 15.41
C GLY A 66 -10.79 10.51 16.07
N THR A 67 -11.62 11.37 15.48
CA THR A 67 -13.01 11.62 15.91
C THR A 67 -14.05 10.85 15.10
N LEU A 68 -13.65 10.06 14.11
CA LEU A 68 -14.54 9.32 13.23
C LEU A 68 -14.81 7.93 13.82
N THR A 69 -16.03 7.44 13.65
CA THR A 69 -16.47 6.12 14.14
C THR A 69 -17.30 5.43 13.06
N VAL A 70 -16.95 4.18 12.76
CA VAL A 70 -17.76 3.30 11.93
C VAL A 70 -18.06 2.04 12.72
N GLU A 71 -19.34 1.82 12.99
CA GLU A 71 -19.82 0.56 13.55
C GLU A 71 -19.85 -0.51 12.46
N LYS A 72 -19.49 -1.76 12.82
CA LYS A 72 -19.52 -2.89 11.88
C LYS A 72 -18.67 -2.65 10.63
N ALA A 73 -17.54 -1.97 10.80
CA ALA A 73 -16.54 -1.77 9.76
C ALA A 73 -15.98 -3.13 9.33
N SER A 74 -15.97 -3.40 8.03
CA SER A 74 -15.34 -4.60 7.48
C SER A 74 -13.83 -4.44 7.41
N MET A 75 -13.10 -5.46 7.85
CA MET A 75 -11.64 -5.54 7.79
C MET A 75 -11.18 -6.97 7.55
N TRP A 76 -9.96 -7.12 7.05
CA TRP A 76 -9.30 -8.40 6.88
C TRP A 76 -8.42 -8.67 8.10
N GLU A 77 -8.85 -9.60 8.95
CA GLU A 77 -8.11 -10.04 10.11
C GLU A 77 -7.01 -11.02 9.69
N VAL A 78 -5.76 -10.72 9.96
CA VAL A 78 -4.63 -11.62 9.69
C VAL A 78 -4.64 -12.75 10.70
N ILE A 79 -4.79 -13.97 10.20
CA ILE A 79 -4.80 -15.19 11.01
C ILE A 79 -3.52 -16.01 10.82
N ASP A 80 -2.78 -15.79 9.73
CA ASP A 80 -1.45 -16.36 9.48
C ASP A 80 -0.68 -15.46 8.49
N ALA A 81 0.66 -15.50 8.51
CA ALA A 81 1.48 -14.64 7.67
C ALA A 81 2.83 -15.28 7.30
N TYR A 82 3.24 -15.07 6.04
CA TYR A 82 4.62 -15.18 5.59
C TYR A 82 5.14 -13.79 5.23
N MET A 83 5.45 -13.01 6.26
CA MET A 83 5.93 -11.63 6.12
C MET A 83 6.98 -11.34 7.20
N PRO A 84 8.28 -11.55 6.91
CA PRO A 84 9.36 -11.40 7.89
C PRO A 84 9.40 -10.01 8.56
N LEU A 85 8.96 -8.96 7.86
CA LEU A 85 8.88 -7.59 8.39
C LEU A 85 8.04 -7.49 9.68
N LEU A 86 7.04 -8.35 9.88
CA LEU A 86 6.18 -8.34 11.07
C LEU A 86 6.92 -8.71 12.36
N TYR A 87 8.10 -9.32 12.27
CA TYR A 87 8.92 -9.64 13.45
C TYR A 87 9.76 -8.46 13.93
N GLU A 88 9.97 -7.45 13.08
CA GLU A 88 10.86 -6.31 13.34
C GLU A 88 10.09 -4.98 13.42
N SER A 89 8.77 -5.01 13.26
CA SER A 89 7.93 -3.82 13.24
C SER A 89 6.80 -3.91 14.25
N ASP A 90 6.37 -2.74 14.73
CA ASP A 90 5.30 -2.62 15.74
C ASP A 90 3.96 -2.19 15.13
N PHE A 91 3.84 -2.14 13.80
CA PHE A 91 2.55 -1.86 13.17
C PHE A 91 1.64 -3.08 13.31
N ALA A 92 0.37 -2.83 13.64
CA ALA A 92 -0.67 -3.83 13.87
C ALA A 92 -1.78 -3.78 12.82
N GLY A 93 -1.60 -3.02 11.74
CA GLY A 93 -2.54 -3.00 10.63
C GLY A 93 -2.11 -2.10 9.47
N ILE A 94 -2.86 -2.22 8.38
CA ILE A 94 -2.74 -1.41 7.17
C ILE A 94 -4.14 -0.83 6.90
N PHE A 95 -4.21 0.47 6.68
CA PHE A 95 -5.42 1.17 6.29
C PHE A 95 -5.27 1.64 4.84
N GLY A 96 -5.94 0.94 3.92
CA GLY A 96 -5.95 1.28 2.51
C GLY A 96 -6.57 2.66 2.24
N LEU A 97 -5.82 3.47 1.50
CA LEU A 97 -6.16 4.81 1.05
C LEU A 97 -6.29 4.91 -0.48
N GLY A 98 -6.39 3.77 -1.17
CA GLY A 98 -6.50 3.69 -2.63
C GLY A 98 -7.78 4.33 -3.18
N PRO A 99 -7.83 4.60 -4.50
CA PRO A 99 -9.00 5.22 -5.11
C PRO A 99 -10.17 4.23 -5.16
N TYR A 100 -11.30 4.63 -4.56
CA TYR A 100 -12.55 3.90 -4.66
C TYR A 100 -13.40 4.44 -5.83
N SER A 101 -14.05 3.53 -6.56
CA SER A 101 -15.14 3.91 -7.48
C SER A 101 -16.35 3.04 -7.19
N ASP A 102 -17.56 3.57 -7.38
CA ASP A 102 -18.83 2.84 -7.13
C ASP A 102 -18.95 1.51 -7.92
N SER A 103 -18.09 1.31 -8.91
CA SER A 103 -18.01 0.08 -9.70
C SER A 103 -17.03 -0.98 -9.15
N MET A 104 -16.28 -0.66 -8.10
CA MET A 104 -15.28 -1.52 -7.49
C MET A 104 -15.84 -2.18 -6.23
N ASP A 105 -15.89 -3.51 -6.24
CA ASP A 105 -16.19 -4.32 -5.07
C ASP A 105 -14.87 -4.77 -4.42
N VAL A 106 -14.57 -4.22 -3.24
CA VAL A 106 -13.33 -4.44 -2.48
C VAL A 106 -13.17 -5.92 -2.08
N ILE A 107 -14.27 -6.67 -1.91
CA ILE A 107 -14.23 -8.10 -1.58
C ILE A 107 -14.18 -8.97 -2.83
N SER A 108 -14.89 -8.59 -3.91
CA SER A 108 -14.78 -9.30 -5.19
C SER A 108 -13.36 -9.28 -5.75
N TRP A 109 -12.62 -8.18 -5.55
CA TRP A 109 -11.21 -8.09 -5.93
C TRP A 109 -10.36 -9.24 -5.31
N ASN A 110 -10.64 -9.58 -4.06
CA ASN A 110 -10.00 -10.67 -3.33
C ASN A 110 -10.53 -12.06 -3.70
N ASN A 111 -11.81 -12.19 -4.07
CA ASN A 111 -12.39 -13.43 -4.59
C ASN A 111 -11.91 -13.78 -6.01
N VAL A 112 -11.53 -12.79 -6.82
CA VAL A 112 -10.92 -13.00 -8.14
C VAL A 112 -9.47 -13.48 -7.98
N ALA A 113 -8.73 -12.97 -7.00
CA ALA A 113 -7.40 -13.48 -6.65
C ALA A 113 -7.45 -14.94 -6.14
N SER A 114 -8.47 -15.30 -5.34
CA SER A 114 -8.66 -16.67 -4.85
C SER A 114 -9.05 -17.67 -5.95
N ASN A 115 -9.74 -17.22 -7.00
CA ASN A 115 -10.05 -18.06 -8.16
C ASN A 115 -8.90 -18.17 -9.17
N LYS A 116 -8.03 -17.16 -9.32
CA LYS A 116 -6.80 -17.28 -10.12
C LYS A 116 -5.74 -18.15 -9.46
N GLY A 117 -5.69 -18.21 -8.12
CA GLY A 117 -4.84 -19.15 -7.38
C GLY A 117 -5.22 -20.64 -7.57
N LYS A 118 -6.47 -20.93 -7.97
CA LYS A 118 -6.93 -22.31 -8.22
C LYS A 118 -6.46 -22.91 -9.54
N GLU A 119 -6.06 -22.10 -10.52
CA GLU A 119 -5.52 -22.63 -11.79
C GLU A 119 -4.04 -23.05 -11.68
N VAL A 120 -3.29 -22.58 -10.67
CA VAL A 120 -1.87 -22.92 -10.49
C VAL A 120 -1.65 -24.11 -9.52
N ALA A 121 -2.65 -24.47 -8.72
CA ALA A 121 -2.55 -25.50 -7.68
C ALA A 121 -3.14 -26.88 -8.07
N SER A 122 -3.11 -27.29 -9.34
CA SER A 122 -3.56 -28.63 -9.78
C SER A 122 -2.54 -29.75 -9.49
N GLY A 123 -1.79 -29.66 -8.38
CA GLY A 123 -0.69 -30.56 -8.08
C GLY A 123 -0.44 -30.72 -6.57
N ARG A 124 -1.31 -31.50 -5.93
CA ARG A 124 -1.25 -32.03 -4.53
C ARG A 124 -1.89 -31.12 -3.46
N GLY A 125 -3.00 -31.63 -2.89
CA GLY A 125 -3.54 -31.21 -1.59
C GLY A 125 -4.44 -29.97 -1.62
N ALA A 126 -5.51 -29.98 -2.41
CA ALA A 126 -6.51 -28.91 -2.37
C ALA A 126 -7.25 -28.92 -1.01
N ALA A 127 -7.18 -27.80 -0.28
CA ALA A 127 -8.14 -27.51 0.78
C ALA A 127 -9.56 -27.37 0.16
N PRO A 128 -10.62 -27.79 0.87
CA PRO A 128 -11.97 -27.82 0.32
C PRO A 128 -12.47 -26.39 0.01
N PRO A 129 -13.44 -26.24 -0.91
CA PRO A 129 -14.04 -24.94 -1.20
C PRO A 129 -14.77 -24.43 0.04
N VAL A 130 -14.27 -23.36 0.65
CA VAL A 130 -14.97 -22.65 1.73
C VAL A 130 -15.99 -21.73 1.09
N GLY A 131 -17.18 -22.28 0.83
CA GLY A 131 -18.38 -21.54 0.46
C GLY A 131 -19.42 -21.75 1.55
N GLY A 132 -19.27 -21.04 2.67
CA GLY A 132 -20.34 -20.91 3.66
C GLY A 132 -21.18 -19.70 3.30
N ALA A 133 -22.49 -19.85 3.14
CA ALA A 133 -23.39 -18.73 2.94
C ALA A 133 -23.27 -17.75 4.12
N SER A 134 -22.62 -16.61 3.90
CA SER A 134 -22.54 -15.52 4.85
C SER A 134 -23.90 -14.84 4.97
N ASN A 135 -24.25 -14.44 6.19
CA ASN A 135 -25.54 -13.86 6.53
C ASN A 135 -25.64 -12.47 5.86
N GLN A 136 -26.48 -12.34 4.82
CA GLN A 136 -26.49 -11.22 3.86
C GLN A 136 -26.44 -9.81 4.49
N SER A 137 -27.06 -9.60 5.67
CA SER A 137 -27.11 -8.30 6.34
C SER A 137 -25.76 -7.69 6.77
N TRP A 138 -24.70 -8.50 6.95
CA TRP A 138 -23.36 -7.98 7.31
C TRP A 138 -22.49 -7.70 6.09
N LEU A 139 -22.86 -8.23 4.93
CA LEU A 139 -22.13 -8.04 3.67
C LEU A 139 -22.46 -6.71 2.99
N GLU A 140 -23.54 -6.04 3.40
CA GLU A 140 -23.95 -4.77 2.80
C GLU A 140 -22.88 -3.68 2.94
N ASN A 141 -22.11 -3.69 4.03
CA ASN A 141 -21.01 -2.75 4.28
C ASN A 141 -19.65 -3.23 3.73
N SER A 142 -19.57 -4.48 3.26
CA SER A 142 -18.30 -5.14 2.99
C SER A 142 -17.78 -4.88 1.57
N THR A 143 -18.59 -4.30 0.70
CA THR A 143 -18.24 -3.92 -0.68
C THR A 143 -17.60 -2.54 -0.80
N THR A 144 -17.64 -1.74 0.28
CA THR A 144 -17.16 -0.36 0.35
C THR A 144 -15.90 -0.29 1.21
N SER A 145 -14.84 0.40 0.77
CA SER A 145 -13.62 0.54 1.57
C SER A 145 -13.89 1.30 2.87
N LEU A 146 -13.14 1.00 3.93
CA LEU A 146 -13.33 1.65 5.23
C LEU A 146 -13.09 3.18 5.14
N GLN A 147 -12.13 3.61 4.32
CA GLN A 147 -11.93 5.02 3.97
C GLN A 147 -13.25 5.68 3.55
N TRP A 148 -13.99 5.04 2.64
CA TRP A 148 -15.22 5.62 2.09
C TRP A 148 -16.38 5.56 3.08
N GLN A 149 -16.47 4.50 3.89
CA GLN A 149 -17.43 4.41 5.01
C GLN A 149 -17.22 5.55 6.03
N LEU A 150 -15.97 5.97 6.23
CA LEU A 150 -15.59 7.11 7.08
C LEU A 150 -15.84 8.48 6.42
N GLY A 151 -16.27 8.53 5.16
CA GLY A 151 -16.46 9.77 4.41
C GLY A 151 -15.16 10.50 4.09
N ILE A 152 -14.04 9.78 3.97
CA ILE A 152 -12.73 10.34 3.63
C ILE A 152 -12.58 10.34 2.12
N ASN A 153 -12.80 11.50 1.49
CA ASN A 153 -12.82 11.62 0.04
C ASN A 153 -11.58 12.33 -0.52
N VAL A 154 -10.88 13.08 0.34
CA VAL A 154 -9.62 13.76 0.05
C VAL A 154 -8.72 13.57 1.27
N PHE A 155 -7.42 13.44 1.08
CA PHE A 155 -6.46 13.40 2.16
C PHE A 155 -5.12 13.99 1.72
N SER A 156 -4.33 14.46 2.67
CA SER A 156 -2.96 14.90 2.43
C SER A 156 -1.98 14.21 3.38
N ILE A 157 -0.79 13.90 2.86
CA ILE A 157 0.27 13.23 3.61
C ILE A 157 1.52 14.09 3.56
N CYS A 158 2.08 14.38 4.73
CA CYS A 158 3.37 15.02 4.88
C CYS A 158 4.28 14.11 5.71
N LEU A 159 5.34 13.59 5.08
CA LEU A 159 6.35 12.75 5.73
C LEU A 159 7.64 13.53 5.92
N ASN A 160 8.14 13.59 7.15
CA ASN A 160 9.41 14.24 7.45
C ASN A 160 10.58 13.29 7.16
N SER A 161 11.68 13.82 6.62
CA SER A 161 12.84 13.03 6.18
C SER A 161 13.75 12.55 7.30
N ALA A 162 13.71 13.20 8.47
CA ALA A 162 14.54 12.82 9.61
C ALA A 162 13.92 11.61 10.33
N SER A 163 14.73 10.58 10.56
CA SER A 163 14.31 9.37 11.27
C SER A 163 13.66 9.67 12.61
N GLY A 164 12.52 9.03 12.89
CA GLY A 164 11.72 9.23 14.09
C GLY A 164 10.93 10.54 14.14
N SER A 165 11.05 11.42 13.13
CA SER A 165 10.26 12.65 13.09
C SER A 165 8.80 12.33 12.74
N PRO A 166 7.83 12.97 13.41
CA PRO A 166 6.41 12.70 13.16
C PRO A 166 6.01 13.19 11.76
N GLY A 167 5.24 12.38 11.03
CA GLY A 167 4.50 12.84 9.84
C GLY A 167 3.16 13.47 10.21
N GLN A 168 2.44 13.97 9.21
CA GLN A 168 1.07 14.44 9.32
C GLN A 168 0.21 13.80 8.22
N LEU A 169 -0.98 13.36 8.61
CA LEU A 169 -2.05 12.91 7.71
C LEU A 169 -3.29 13.72 8.07
N ILE A 170 -3.90 14.36 7.07
CA ILE A 170 -5.10 15.17 7.24
C ILE A 170 -6.19 14.58 6.36
N PHE A 171 -7.30 14.18 6.98
CA PHE A 171 -8.49 13.72 6.25
C PHE A 171 -9.40 14.87 5.90
N ASN A 172 -9.97 14.81 4.71
CA ASN A 172 -10.82 15.84 4.11
C ASN A 172 -10.13 17.22 4.14
N ASP A 173 -8.85 17.22 3.79
CA ASP A 173 -8.02 18.42 3.74
C ASP A 173 -8.48 19.37 2.63
N ASP A 174 -8.62 20.65 2.97
CA ASP A 174 -9.02 21.74 2.07
C ASP A 174 -7.83 22.63 1.66
N ALA A 175 -6.60 22.29 2.06
CA ALA A 175 -5.39 23.05 1.74
C ALA A 175 -5.22 23.28 0.23
N VAL A 176 -5.61 22.33 -0.62
CA VAL A 176 -5.56 22.46 -2.09
C VAL A 176 -6.51 23.56 -2.59
N GLU A 177 -7.65 23.74 -1.93
CA GLU A 177 -8.63 24.79 -2.27
C GLU A 177 -8.17 26.14 -1.73
N GLN A 178 -7.69 26.18 -0.49
CA GLN A 178 -7.25 27.40 0.17
C GLN A 178 -5.96 27.95 -0.46
N HIS A 179 -5.02 27.08 -0.84
CA HIS A 179 -3.68 27.44 -1.29
C HIS A 179 -3.37 26.89 -2.70
N ALA A 180 -4.31 26.98 -3.64
CA ALA A 180 -4.17 26.40 -4.98
C ALA A 180 -2.86 26.76 -5.73
N GLY A 181 -2.22 27.89 -5.42
CA GLY A 181 -0.96 28.31 -6.02
C GLY A 181 0.29 27.54 -5.57
N VAL A 182 0.21 26.73 -4.51
CA VAL A 182 1.37 25.92 -4.03
C VAL A 182 1.29 24.45 -4.45
N PHE A 183 0.16 24.02 -5.00
CA PHE A 183 -0.07 22.63 -5.41
C PHE A 183 -0.05 22.50 -6.93
N THR A 184 0.65 21.48 -7.42
CA THR A 184 0.60 21.05 -8.82
C THR A 184 -0.42 19.92 -8.95
N LYS A 185 -1.43 20.10 -9.82
CA LYS A 185 -2.43 19.07 -10.09
C LYS A 185 -1.93 18.11 -11.16
N VAL A 186 -1.88 16.83 -10.82
CA VAL A 186 -1.48 15.75 -11.73
C VAL A 186 -2.72 14.91 -12.08
N PRO A 187 -3.09 14.78 -13.36
CA PRO A 187 -4.19 13.90 -13.76
C PRO A 187 -3.87 12.43 -13.48
N THR A 188 -4.82 11.72 -12.86
CA THR A 188 -4.73 10.28 -12.64
C THR A 188 -5.14 9.50 -13.89
N LEU A 189 -4.62 8.29 -14.03
CA LEU A 189 -5.03 7.33 -15.05
C LEU A 189 -6.41 6.76 -14.69
N SER A 190 -7.34 6.79 -15.64
CA SER A 190 -8.67 6.21 -15.47
C SER A 190 -8.66 4.70 -15.65
N GLY A 191 -9.54 3.99 -14.93
CA GLY A 191 -9.75 2.55 -15.11
C GLY A 191 -8.71 1.65 -14.45
N VAL A 192 -7.85 2.21 -13.59
CA VAL A 192 -6.92 1.45 -12.75
C VAL A 192 -7.24 1.67 -11.27
N PRO A 193 -7.05 0.66 -10.40
CA PRO A 193 -7.44 0.71 -8.99
C PRO A 193 -6.35 1.36 -8.10
N TRP A 194 -5.56 2.28 -8.65
CA TRP A 194 -4.41 2.89 -7.98
C TRP A 194 -4.38 4.39 -8.21
N TRP A 195 -3.78 5.13 -7.28
CA TRP A 195 -3.37 6.52 -7.50
C TRP A 195 -2.21 6.56 -8.50
N ALA A 196 -2.54 6.31 -9.76
CA ALA A 196 -1.57 6.19 -10.83
C ALA A 196 -1.62 7.40 -11.77
N ALA A 197 -0.46 7.85 -12.24
CA ALA A 197 -0.34 8.89 -13.25
C ALA A 197 0.54 8.41 -14.41
N GLN A 198 0.33 9.00 -15.60
CA GLN A 198 1.24 8.78 -16.73
C GLN A 198 2.63 9.28 -16.37
N LEU A 199 3.65 8.44 -16.57
CA LEU A 199 5.05 8.76 -16.32
C LEU A 199 5.79 8.92 -17.66
N THR A 200 6.47 10.03 -17.86
CA THR A 200 7.27 10.30 -19.07
C THR A 200 8.57 11.00 -18.72
N ASP A 201 9.47 11.11 -19.70
CA ASP A 201 10.72 11.86 -19.63
C ASP A 201 11.58 11.54 -18.38
N VAL A 202 11.65 10.26 -18.00
CA VAL A 202 12.47 9.81 -16.87
C VAL A 202 13.94 9.86 -17.27
N SER A 203 14.79 10.61 -16.57
CA SER A 203 16.20 10.74 -16.94
C SER A 203 17.14 11.09 -15.78
N PHE A 204 18.43 10.80 -16.01
CA PHE A 204 19.55 11.41 -15.31
C PHE A 204 20.29 12.31 -16.29
N ASP A 205 20.26 13.62 -16.07
CA ASP A 205 20.76 14.61 -17.04
C ASP A 205 20.16 14.34 -18.44
N SER A 206 21.00 13.98 -19.42
CA SER A 206 20.63 13.63 -20.80
C SER A 206 20.32 12.14 -21.03
N GLU A 207 20.58 11.27 -20.05
CA GLU A 207 20.37 9.82 -20.17
C GLU A 207 18.92 9.48 -19.82
N SER A 208 18.12 9.12 -20.82
CA SER A 208 16.70 8.79 -20.66
C SER A 208 16.48 7.30 -20.34
N PHE A 209 15.48 7.02 -19.51
CA PHE A 209 15.04 5.69 -19.16
C PHE A 209 13.60 5.48 -19.64
N ASP A 210 13.35 4.38 -20.36
CA ASP A 210 12.02 4.00 -20.82
C ASP A 210 11.53 2.70 -20.15
N CYS A 211 10.22 2.46 -20.20
CA CYS A 211 9.61 1.23 -19.71
C CYS A 211 9.55 0.14 -20.80
N GLY A 212 10.66 -0.09 -21.50
CA GLY A 212 10.80 -1.17 -22.47
C GLY A 212 9.89 -1.00 -23.69
N GLY A 213 9.78 0.23 -24.20
CA GLY A 213 8.94 0.56 -25.38
C GLY A 213 7.44 0.66 -25.11
N SER A 214 7.00 0.55 -23.85
CA SER A 214 5.63 0.81 -23.43
C SER A 214 5.52 2.14 -22.65
N PRO A 215 4.36 2.82 -22.65
CA PRO A 215 4.15 3.98 -21.80
C PRO A 215 4.35 3.63 -20.32
N CYS A 216 5.16 4.40 -19.61
CA CYS A 216 5.30 4.22 -18.17
C CYS A 216 4.07 4.76 -17.42
N ALA A 217 3.82 4.17 -16.26
CA ALA A 217 2.93 4.72 -15.24
C ALA A 217 3.66 4.70 -13.90
N ALA A 218 3.32 5.66 -13.03
CA ALA A 218 3.80 5.69 -11.65
C ALA A 218 2.60 5.58 -10.71
N ILE A 219 2.72 4.76 -9.67
CA ILE A 219 1.77 4.67 -8.56
C ILE A 219 2.33 5.50 -7.41
N ILE A 220 1.48 6.33 -6.80
CA ILE A 220 1.84 7.16 -5.65
C ILE A 220 1.38 6.40 -4.41
N ASP A 221 2.34 5.81 -3.72
CA ASP A 221 2.14 4.79 -2.69
C ASP A 221 2.85 5.20 -1.39
N SER A 222 2.07 5.57 -0.36
CA SER A 222 2.58 5.89 0.97
C SER A 222 2.95 4.66 1.81
N GLY A 223 2.53 3.46 1.41
CA GLY A 223 2.88 2.20 2.06
C GLY A 223 4.27 1.67 1.68
N THR A 224 4.88 2.20 0.62
CA THR A 224 6.18 1.75 0.10
C THR A 224 7.30 2.77 0.35
N SER A 225 8.40 2.35 0.97
CA SER A 225 9.54 3.22 1.29
C SER A 225 10.49 3.49 0.12
N LEU A 226 10.67 2.53 -0.79
CA LEU A 226 11.65 2.60 -1.90
C LEU A 226 10.95 2.83 -3.25
N LEU A 227 11.63 3.51 -4.17
CA LEU A 227 11.17 3.58 -5.55
C LEU A 227 11.22 2.20 -6.22
N GLY A 228 10.04 1.61 -6.43
CA GLY A 228 9.89 0.40 -7.24
C GLY A 228 9.93 0.72 -8.73
N VAL A 229 10.89 0.16 -9.46
CA VAL A 229 11.01 0.34 -10.92
C VAL A 229 11.24 -1.00 -11.63
N PRO A 230 10.88 -1.12 -12.92
CA PRO A 230 11.19 -2.32 -13.70
C PRO A 230 12.68 -2.67 -13.66
N ARG A 231 13.01 -3.97 -13.67
CA ARG A 231 14.40 -4.45 -13.61
C ARG A 231 15.30 -3.85 -14.70
N SER A 232 14.77 -3.68 -15.91
CA SER A 232 15.49 -3.06 -17.02
C SER A 232 15.87 -1.60 -16.72
N VAL A 233 14.91 -0.81 -16.23
CA VAL A 233 15.11 0.59 -15.83
C VAL A 233 16.14 0.67 -14.71
N ARG A 234 16.00 -0.16 -13.66
CA ARG A 234 16.96 -0.24 -12.55
C ARG A 234 18.38 -0.51 -13.05
N GLN A 235 18.55 -1.46 -13.96
CA GLN A 235 19.86 -1.81 -14.51
C GLN A 235 20.45 -0.66 -15.34
N SER A 236 19.64 0.03 -16.15
CA SER A 236 20.06 1.19 -16.92
C SER A 236 20.50 2.35 -16.01
N MET A 237 19.71 2.66 -14.98
CA MET A 237 20.05 3.67 -13.97
C MET A 237 21.37 3.32 -13.27
N ALA A 238 21.52 2.06 -12.82
CA ALA A 238 22.76 1.60 -12.17
C ALA A 238 23.99 1.70 -13.08
N ASN A 239 23.83 1.42 -14.39
CA ASN A 239 24.91 1.56 -15.36
C ASN A 239 25.36 3.02 -15.51
N VAL A 240 24.42 3.96 -15.58
CA VAL A 240 24.72 5.40 -15.65
C VAL A 240 25.45 5.88 -14.39
N LEU A 241 24.97 5.48 -13.20
CA LEU A 241 25.63 5.81 -11.94
C LEU A 241 27.06 5.26 -11.88
N LYS A 242 27.27 4.02 -12.35
CA LYS A 242 28.60 3.40 -12.43
C LYS A 242 29.52 4.14 -13.40
N GLN A 243 29.03 4.56 -14.56
CA GLN A 243 29.80 5.35 -15.53
C GLN A 243 30.22 6.72 -14.97
N LYS A 244 29.37 7.32 -14.13
CA LYS A 244 29.66 8.55 -13.38
C LYS A 244 30.51 8.31 -12.12
N ASN A 245 30.99 7.09 -11.89
CA ASN A 245 31.81 6.72 -10.73
C ASN A 245 31.14 6.97 -9.37
N ILE A 246 29.80 6.90 -9.32
CA ILE A 246 29.03 7.00 -8.08
C ILE A 246 29.14 5.68 -7.30
N ASN A 247 29.49 5.79 -6.02
CA ASN A 247 29.62 4.69 -5.07
C ASN A 247 29.23 5.16 -3.65
N CYS A 248 29.29 4.27 -2.67
CA CYS A 248 28.89 4.58 -1.29
C CYS A 248 29.60 5.79 -0.67
N SER A 249 30.79 6.15 -1.14
CA SER A 249 31.55 7.30 -0.61
C SER A 249 31.08 8.65 -1.14
N ASN A 250 30.31 8.68 -2.23
CA ASN A 250 29.92 9.91 -2.93
C ASN A 250 28.48 9.89 -3.46
N LEU A 251 27.55 9.25 -2.74
CA LEU A 251 26.14 9.14 -3.14
C LEU A 251 25.48 10.51 -3.38
N ALA A 252 25.89 11.54 -2.63
CA ALA A 252 25.39 12.90 -2.78
C ALA A 252 25.75 13.55 -4.14
N GLU A 253 26.74 13.02 -4.86
CA GLU A 253 27.14 13.51 -6.19
C GLU A 253 26.31 12.88 -7.32
N ALA A 254 25.40 11.95 -7.01
CA ALA A 254 24.54 11.35 -8.02
C ALA A 254 23.65 12.42 -8.69
N PRO A 255 23.38 12.28 -10.00
CA PRO A 255 22.57 13.25 -10.74
C PRO A 255 21.14 13.32 -10.18
N PRO A 256 20.45 14.46 -10.21
CA PRO A 256 19.01 14.48 -9.91
C PRO A 256 18.23 13.56 -10.87
N LEU A 257 17.21 12.88 -10.35
CA LEU A 257 16.25 12.14 -11.16
C LEU A 257 15.20 13.13 -11.66
N HIS A 258 15.09 13.30 -12.98
CA HIS A 258 14.05 14.09 -13.62
C HIS A 258 12.97 13.19 -14.19
N PHE A 259 11.72 13.62 -14.12
CA PHE A 259 10.59 12.92 -14.69
C PHE A 259 9.38 13.84 -14.84
N LYS A 260 8.39 13.40 -15.62
CA LYS A 260 7.08 14.04 -15.70
C LYS A 260 5.98 13.11 -15.22
N LEU A 261 5.08 13.63 -14.37
CA LEU A 261 3.85 12.96 -13.98
C LEU A 261 2.66 13.72 -14.56
N GLY A 262 1.85 13.06 -15.38
CA GLY A 262 0.69 13.67 -16.01
C GLY A 262 1.02 14.92 -16.84
N GLY A 263 2.24 15.00 -17.39
CA GLY A 263 2.75 16.14 -18.15
C GLY A 263 3.52 17.19 -17.32
N GLU A 264 3.40 17.15 -15.99
CA GLU A 264 4.03 18.10 -15.07
C GLU A 264 5.44 17.65 -14.68
N SER A 265 6.40 18.58 -14.65
CA SER A 265 7.81 18.27 -14.40
C SER A 265 8.16 18.22 -12.90
N PHE A 266 8.85 17.15 -12.51
CA PHE A 266 9.35 16.93 -11.16
C PHE A 266 10.83 16.55 -11.18
N SER A 267 11.49 16.76 -10.05
CA SER A 267 12.88 16.35 -9.85
C SER A 267 13.11 15.89 -8.41
N LEU A 268 13.80 14.75 -8.26
CA LEU A 268 14.25 14.25 -6.97
C LEU A 268 15.78 14.40 -6.87
N PRO A 269 16.30 15.04 -5.82
CA PRO A 269 17.73 15.02 -5.56
C PRO A 269 18.19 13.61 -5.18
N ALA A 270 19.49 13.35 -5.33
CA ALA A 270 20.14 12.07 -5.00
C ALA A 270 19.70 11.46 -3.67
N SER A 271 19.58 12.30 -2.63
CA SER A 271 19.22 11.89 -1.27
C SER A 271 17.83 11.26 -1.12
N PHE A 272 16.95 11.39 -2.12
CA PHE A 272 15.59 10.83 -2.07
C PHE A 272 15.45 9.50 -2.82
N TYR A 273 16.41 9.15 -3.69
CA TYR A 273 16.30 7.93 -4.50
C TYR A 273 17.52 7.01 -4.38
N ILE A 274 18.58 7.46 -3.71
CA ILE A 274 19.76 6.67 -3.31
C ILE A 274 19.97 6.85 -1.81
N GLY A 275 20.25 5.75 -1.11
CA GLY A 275 20.56 5.75 0.31
C GLY A 275 21.49 4.62 0.70
N GLU A 276 22.07 4.74 1.89
CA GLU A 276 22.82 3.66 2.52
C GLU A 276 21.85 2.65 3.13
N VAL A 277 22.03 1.37 2.80
CA VAL A 277 21.28 0.27 3.42
C VAL A 277 22.29 -0.62 4.13
N PHE A 278 22.05 -0.87 5.42
CA PHE A 278 22.77 -1.90 6.18
C PHE A 278 22.01 -3.21 6.03
N GLY A 279 22.53 -4.13 5.20
CA GLY A 279 21.91 -5.42 4.89
C GLY A 279 21.76 -5.65 3.39
N ALA A 280 21.22 -6.81 3.00
CA ALA A 280 20.86 -7.08 1.62
C ALA A 280 19.39 -6.69 1.41
N PRO A 281 19.04 -5.82 0.44
CA PRO A 281 17.64 -5.64 0.06
C PRO A 281 17.08 -6.98 -0.43
N SER A 282 15.85 -7.32 -0.03
CA SER A 282 15.13 -8.47 -0.58
C SER A 282 14.98 -8.28 -2.10
N GLU A 283 15.50 -9.24 -2.88
CA GLU A 283 15.43 -9.23 -4.35
C GLU A 283 14.04 -9.57 -4.89
#